data_AF-A0A0F9JLF1-F1
#
_entry.id   AF-A0A0F9JLF1-F1
#
_cell.length_a   1.000
_cell.length_b   1.000
_cell.length_c   1.000
_cell.angle_alpha   90.00
_cell.angle_beta   90.00
_cell.angle_gamma   90.00
#
_symmetry.space_group_name_H-M   'P 1'
#
loop_
_entity.id
_entity.type
_entity.pdbx_description
1 polymer ?
#
loop_
_entity_poly.entity_id
_entity_poly.type
_entity_poly.pdbx_seq_one_letter_code
_entity_poly.pdbx_strand_id
1 'polypeptide(L)'
;MLYFDFETTNRSKGSALDLRNRILMVAWCEDDGPMYSYAGDIMKCPAFWSTLERSASACAHYAKFEMHWLKRLGFDIDSKKWHDTMLAEKILLGNIPKKVNLGDVADRYGYRTKDPLIDSLMKAGVCPSEMPQDLLMRRCKRDVSIMRHIMKQQRKLLIKQEQVHLYRNRCDFEVILTHIEAEGMLLDKDVVQKHYEAKVRELAVITKELDELTGGINMNSPDQKAHYLYGKLKFPEIRSATGKIRRNKPSKQFPKGRPKTDANTLTWLMTQAKTEKQKCFVELSKKYSK
;
A
#
# COMPACT_ATOMS: atom_id res chain seq x y z
N MET A 1 -11.32 -2.53 27.21
CA MET A 1 -11.09 -2.18 25.79
C MET A 1 -11.93 -3.10 24.94
N LEU A 2 -12.60 -2.56 23.92
CA LEU A 2 -13.30 -3.33 22.91
C LEU A 2 -12.31 -3.79 21.83
N TYR A 3 -12.37 -5.06 21.44
CA TYR A 3 -11.67 -5.63 20.29
C TYR A 3 -12.71 -6.07 19.29
N PHE A 4 -12.59 -5.67 18.04
CA PHE A 4 -13.54 -6.07 17.01
C PHE A 4 -12.91 -6.09 15.62
N ASP A 5 -13.57 -6.78 14.71
CA ASP A 5 -13.18 -6.91 13.32
C ASP A 5 -14.43 -6.96 12.45
N PHE A 6 -14.39 -6.31 11.28
CA PHE A 6 -15.46 -6.37 10.29
C PHE A 6 -15.02 -7.18 9.08
N GLU A 7 -15.82 -8.17 8.71
CA GLU A 7 -15.68 -8.80 7.40
C GLU A 7 -16.61 -8.09 6.40
N THR A 8 -16.09 -7.82 5.21
CA THR A 8 -16.72 -6.94 4.22
C THR A 8 -16.64 -7.56 2.82
N THR A 9 -17.41 -7.04 1.87
CA THR A 9 -17.17 -7.29 0.45
C THR A 9 -15.82 -6.69 0.02
N ASN A 10 -15.20 -7.17 -1.06
CA ASN A 10 -13.76 -6.92 -1.30
C ASN A 10 -13.41 -5.90 -2.41
N ARG A 11 -14.34 -5.12 -2.95
CA ARG A 11 -13.99 -4.09 -3.96
C ARG A 11 -13.04 -3.08 -3.34
N SER A 12 -12.01 -2.65 -4.07
CA SER A 12 -11.00 -1.73 -3.52
C SER A 12 -10.44 -2.22 -2.16
N LYS A 13 -10.25 -3.54 -2.02
CA LYS A 13 -9.82 -4.22 -0.77
C LYS A 13 -10.76 -4.02 0.42
N GLY A 14 -12.07 -3.88 0.16
CA GLY A 14 -13.12 -3.74 1.17
C GLY A 14 -13.21 -2.36 1.81
N SER A 15 -12.57 -1.34 1.22
CA SER A 15 -12.64 0.03 1.70
C SER A 15 -14.09 0.51 1.85
N ALA A 16 -14.41 1.13 3.00
CA ALA A 16 -15.72 1.74 3.22
C ALA A 16 -16.00 2.92 2.28
N LEU A 17 -14.95 3.53 1.70
CA LEU A 17 -15.05 4.64 0.75
C LEU A 17 -15.60 4.21 -0.62
N ASP A 18 -15.51 2.91 -0.93
CA ASP A 18 -16.23 2.34 -2.08
C ASP A 18 -17.68 2.05 -1.66
N LEU A 19 -18.62 2.87 -2.12
CA LEU A 19 -20.03 2.79 -1.75
C LEU A 19 -20.67 1.44 -2.09
N ARG A 20 -20.10 0.69 -3.03
CA ARG A 20 -20.58 -0.65 -3.41
C ARG A 20 -20.23 -1.72 -2.39
N ASN A 21 -19.30 -1.44 -1.49
CA ASN A 21 -19.00 -2.35 -0.41
C ASN A 21 -20.06 -2.31 0.69
N ARG A 22 -20.17 -3.41 1.42
CA ARG A 22 -20.96 -3.53 2.66
C ARG A 22 -20.25 -4.39 3.70
N ILE A 23 -20.60 -4.18 4.97
CA ILE A 23 -20.25 -5.09 6.08
C ILE A 23 -21.12 -6.35 5.94
N LEU A 24 -20.50 -7.50 6.14
CA LEU A 24 -21.15 -8.81 6.10
C LEU A 24 -21.36 -9.35 7.51
N MET A 25 -20.39 -9.11 8.39
CA MET A 25 -20.44 -9.55 9.77
C MET A 25 -19.44 -8.78 10.64
N VAL A 26 -19.62 -8.90 11.94
CA VAL A 26 -18.69 -8.45 12.96
C VAL A 26 -18.42 -9.57 13.95
N ALA A 27 -17.21 -9.65 14.47
CA ALA A 27 -16.90 -10.34 15.72
C ALA A 27 -16.34 -9.32 16.72
N TRP A 28 -16.64 -9.50 18.01
CA TRP A 28 -16.11 -8.60 19.03
C TRP A 28 -16.01 -9.25 20.40
N CYS A 29 -15.14 -8.70 21.25
CA CYS A 29 -15.06 -9.05 22.66
C CYS A 29 -14.46 -7.89 23.48
N GLU A 30 -14.62 -7.93 24.78
CA GLU A 30 -13.89 -7.07 25.72
C GLU A 30 -12.65 -7.80 26.27
N ASP A 31 -11.76 -7.08 26.97
CA ASP A 31 -10.47 -7.59 27.49
C ASP A 31 -10.56 -8.97 28.14
N ASP A 32 -11.58 -9.19 28.97
CA ASP A 32 -11.85 -10.45 29.66
C ASP A 32 -13.30 -10.92 29.45
N GLY A 33 -13.96 -10.39 28.42
CA GLY A 33 -15.34 -10.74 28.05
C GLY A 33 -15.41 -11.95 27.10
N PRO A 34 -16.61 -12.54 26.96
CA PRO A 34 -16.85 -13.60 25.99
C PRO A 34 -16.77 -13.06 24.55
N MET A 35 -16.57 -13.99 23.60
CA MET A 35 -16.57 -13.68 22.17
C MET A 35 -18.00 -13.62 21.63
N TYR A 36 -18.35 -12.51 21.02
CA TYR A 36 -19.62 -12.28 20.35
C TYR A 36 -19.42 -12.16 18.84
N SER A 37 -20.51 -12.35 18.11
CA SER A 37 -20.53 -12.16 16.66
C SER A 37 -21.92 -11.94 16.13
N TYR A 38 -22.02 -11.26 15.00
CA TYR A 38 -23.28 -11.05 14.29
C TYR A 38 -23.03 -11.04 12.79
N ALA A 39 -23.85 -11.77 12.03
CA ALA A 39 -23.83 -11.77 10.57
C ALA A 39 -25.11 -11.10 10.05
N GLY A 40 -24.95 -10.23 9.04
CA GLY A 40 -26.04 -9.45 8.46
C GLY A 40 -25.86 -7.95 8.64
N ASP A 41 -26.98 -7.23 8.62
CA ASP A 41 -27.01 -5.77 8.76
C ASP A 41 -26.60 -5.34 10.17
N ILE A 42 -25.38 -4.81 10.29
CA ILE A 42 -24.80 -4.42 11.58
C ILE A 42 -25.64 -3.38 12.32
N MET A 43 -26.44 -2.56 11.62
CA MET A 43 -27.35 -1.59 12.25
C MET A 43 -28.42 -2.28 13.12
N LYS A 44 -28.68 -3.58 12.87
CA LYS A 44 -29.62 -4.41 13.63
C LYS A 44 -28.95 -5.22 14.75
N CYS A 45 -27.70 -4.91 15.11
CA CYS A 45 -26.95 -5.57 16.17
C CYS A 45 -26.82 -4.67 17.41
N PRO A 46 -27.86 -4.55 18.27
CA PRO A 46 -27.82 -3.64 19.43
C PRO A 46 -26.71 -4.00 20.43
N ALA A 47 -26.35 -5.28 20.54
CA ALA A 47 -25.29 -5.73 21.43
C ALA A 47 -23.90 -5.18 21.04
N PHE A 48 -23.61 -5.10 19.74
CA PHE A 48 -22.36 -4.50 19.25
C PHE A 48 -22.33 -3.00 19.53
N TRP A 49 -23.38 -2.27 19.12
CA TRP A 49 -23.46 -0.82 19.30
C TRP A 49 -23.40 -0.41 20.78
N SER A 50 -24.17 -1.07 21.64
CA SER A 50 -24.12 -0.82 23.09
C SER A 50 -22.72 -1.05 23.66
N THR A 51 -22.00 -2.08 23.19
CA THR A 51 -20.63 -2.36 23.62
C THR A 51 -19.65 -1.30 23.11
N LEU A 52 -19.79 -0.89 21.84
CA LEU A 52 -18.96 0.17 21.23
C LEU A 52 -19.16 1.50 21.94
N GLU A 53 -20.40 1.91 22.17
CA GLU A 53 -20.76 3.18 22.83
C GLU A 53 -20.22 3.24 24.26
N ARG A 54 -20.45 2.21 25.08
CA ARG A 54 -19.97 2.20 26.48
C ARG A 54 -18.46 2.05 26.62
N SER A 55 -17.77 1.51 25.61
CA SER A 55 -16.33 1.31 25.67
C SER A 55 -15.59 2.62 25.48
N ALA A 56 -14.71 3.01 26.42
CA ALA A 56 -13.86 4.19 26.28
C ALA A 56 -12.74 4.02 25.23
N SER A 57 -12.39 2.78 24.91
CA SER A 57 -11.30 2.43 23.99
C SER A 57 -11.68 1.26 23.09
N ALA A 58 -11.18 1.31 21.86
CA ALA A 58 -11.41 0.31 20.84
C ALA A 58 -10.08 -0.10 20.18
N CYS A 59 -10.00 -1.36 19.76
CA CYS A 59 -8.82 -1.94 19.16
C CYS A 59 -9.18 -2.79 17.95
N ALA A 60 -8.42 -2.60 16.87
CA ALA A 60 -8.46 -3.41 15.68
C ALA A 60 -7.04 -3.66 15.15
N HIS A 61 -6.90 -4.46 14.10
CA HIS A 61 -5.64 -4.64 13.39
C HIS A 61 -5.75 -3.90 12.05
N TYR A 62 -5.06 -2.75 11.94
CA TYR A 62 -5.30 -1.70 10.94
C TYR A 62 -6.56 -0.86 11.20
N ALA A 63 -6.63 -0.24 12.39
CA ALA A 63 -7.82 0.41 12.94
C ALA A 63 -8.48 1.46 12.04
N LYS A 64 -7.72 2.14 11.16
CA LYS A 64 -8.29 3.04 10.16
C LYS A 64 -9.35 2.39 9.29
N PHE A 65 -9.19 1.11 8.96
CA PHE A 65 -10.16 0.39 8.15
C PHE A 65 -11.52 0.32 8.84
N GLU A 66 -11.54 -0.08 10.12
CA GLU A 66 -12.75 -0.17 10.92
C GLU A 66 -13.33 1.21 11.22
N MET A 67 -12.47 2.21 11.48
CA MET A 67 -12.90 3.60 11.68
C MET A 67 -13.62 4.16 10.45
N HIS A 68 -13.13 3.89 9.24
CA HIS A 68 -13.82 4.27 8.00
C HIS A 68 -15.23 3.68 7.91
N TRP A 69 -15.39 2.41 8.30
CA TRP A 69 -16.70 1.76 8.34
C TRP A 69 -17.63 2.37 9.39
N LEU A 70 -17.13 2.60 10.61
CA LEU A 70 -17.91 3.25 11.66
C LEU A 70 -18.32 4.68 11.27
N LYS A 71 -17.40 5.47 10.69
CA LYS A 71 -17.69 6.82 10.19
C LYS A 71 -18.76 6.80 9.10
N ARG A 72 -18.69 5.85 8.15
CA ARG A 72 -19.73 5.66 7.11
C ARG A 72 -21.10 5.34 7.71
N LEU A 73 -21.14 4.65 8.85
CA LEU A 73 -22.38 4.34 9.58
C LEU A 73 -22.85 5.49 10.50
N GLY A 74 -22.16 6.63 10.48
CA GLY A 74 -22.52 7.81 11.27
C GLY A 74 -22.01 7.80 12.71
N PHE A 75 -21.10 6.88 13.06
CA PHE A 75 -20.51 6.82 14.39
C PHE A 75 -19.41 7.88 14.56
N ASP A 76 -19.39 8.55 15.71
CA ASP A 76 -18.32 9.48 16.08
C ASP A 76 -17.05 8.72 16.49
N ILE A 77 -16.10 8.61 15.56
CA ILE A 77 -14.83 7.93 15.79
C ILE A 77 -13.90 8.70 16.75
N ASP A 78 -14.09 10.01 16.93
CA ASP A 78 -13.28 10.83 17.84
C ASP A 78 -13.62 10.55 19.31
N SER A 79 -14.80 9.97 19.56
CA SER A 79 -15.29 9.60 20.89
C SER A 79 -14.52 8.44 21.54
N LYS A 80 -13.53 7.84 20.86
CA LYS A 80 -12.84 6.62 21.30
C LYS A 80 -11.33 6.80 21.34
N LYS A 81 -10.71 6.21 22.37
CA LYS A 81 -9.27 5.99 22.37
C LYS A 81 -8.94 4.76 21.52
N TRP A 82 -8.36 4.99 20.35
CA TRP A 82 -8.01 3.92 19.41
C TRP A 82 -6.70 3.23 19.73
N HIS A 83 -6.64 1.95 19.38
CA HIS A 83 -5.48 1.09 19.52
C HIS A 83 -5.34 0.23 18.25
N ASP A 84 -4.17 0.28 17.61
CA ASP A 84 -3.89 -0.56 16.44
C ASP A 84 -2.70 -1.50 16.70
N THR A 85 -2.93 -2.81 16.57
CA THR A 85 -1.87 -3.83 16.71
C THR A 85 -0.88 -3.83 15.54
N MET A 86 -1.29 -3.40 14.34
CA MET A 86 -0.41 -3.21 13.18
C MET A 86 0.56 -2.04 13.43
N LEU A 87 0.08 -0.91 13.94
CA LEU A 87 0.93 0.23 14.29
C LEU A 87 1.86 -0.08 15.45
N ALA A 88 1.37 -0.75 16.50
CA ALA A 88 2.21 -1.23 17.59
C ALA A 88 3.36 -2.09 17.06
N GLU A 89 3.07 -3.01 16.14
CA GLU A 89 4.09 -3.85 15.53
C GLU A 89 5.09 -3.05 14.70
N LYS A 90 4.64 -2.10 13.87
CA LYS A 90 5.54 -1.23 13.09
C LYS A 90 6.52 -0.47 13.99
N ILE A 91 6.06 -0.01 15.15
CA ILE A 91 6.90 0.70 16.11
C ILE A 91 7.92 -0.25 16.74
N LEU A 92 7.48 -1.42 17.21
CA LEU A 92 8.35 -2.42 17.83
C LEU A 92 9.40 -2.98 16.85
N LEU A 93 9.07 -3.06 15.55
CA LEU A 93 10.00 -3.41 14.49
C LEU A 93 10.96 -2.28 14.12
N GLY A 94 10.60 -1.03 14.42
CA GLY A 94 11.30 0.15 13.94
C GLY A 94 11.44 0.13 12.41
N ASN A 95 12.69 0.20 11.92
CA ASN A 95 13.01 0.22 10.49
C ASN A 95 13.26 -1.18 9.90
N ILE A 96 12.96 -2.26 10.62
CA ILE A 96 13.13 -3.62 10.11
C ILE A 96 12.00 -3.93 9.11
N PRO A 97 12.30 -4.25 7.83
CA PRO A 97 11.29 -4.44 6.79
C PRO A 97 10.63 -5.82 6.91
N LYS A 98 9.77 -6.00 7.91
CA LYS A 98 8.93 -7.19 8.07
C LYS A 98 7.47 -6.88 7.73
N LYS A 99 6.75 -7.92 7.30
CA LYS A 99 5.31 -7.83 7.05
C LYS A 99 4.55 -7.67 8.36
N VAL A 100 3.55 -6.81 8.35
CA VAL A 100 2.76 -6.43 9.54
C VAL A 100 1.27 -6.76 9.41
N ASN A 101 0.86 -7.56 8.44
CA ASN A 101 -0.52 -8.09 8.43
C ASN A 101 -0.72 -9.06 9.59
N LEU A 102 -1.97 -9.23 10.03
CA LEU A 102 -2.31 -9.96 11.25
C LEU A 102 -1.72 -11.38 11.24
N GLY A 103 -1.70 -12.04 10.09
CA GLY A 103 -1.16 -13.39 9.99
C GLY A 103 0.35 -13.46 10.27
N ASP A 104 1.13 -12.60 9.61
CA ASP A 104 2.57 -12.54 9.84
C ASP A 104 2.92 -12.02 11.26
N VAL A 105 2.08 -11.14 11.85
CA VAL A 105 2.23 -10.71 13.24
C VAL A 105 1.95 -11.89 14.17
N ALA A 106 0.80 -12.53 14.04
CA ALA A 106 0.40 -13.66 14.87
C ALA A 106 1.43 -14.77 14.89
N ASP A 107 2.00 -15.15 13.75
CA ASP A 107 3.05 -16.16 13.65
C ASP A 107 4.27 -15.79 14.53
N ARG A 108 4.63 -14.50 14.60
CA ARG A 108 5.73 -14.01 15.47
C ARG A 108 5.42 -14.07 16.96
N TYR A 109 4.15 -13.97 17.33
CA TYR A 109 3.69 -14.09 18.73
C TYR A 109 3.23 -15.51 19.07
N GLY A 110 3.48 -16.50 18.20
CA GLY A 110 3.20 -17.91 18.45
C GLY A 110 1.74 -18.34 18.17
N TYR A 111 0.97 -17.55 17.42
CA TYR A 111 -0.42 -17.85 17.08
C TYR A 111 -0.56 -18.20 15.60
N ARG A 112 -1.41 -19.18 15.29
CA ARG A 112 -1.80 -19.52 13.91
C ARG A 112 -3.11 -18.83 13.54
N THR A 113 -3.10 -18.12 12.42
CA THR A 113 -4.24 -17.29 11.93
C THR A 113 -4.93 -17.84 10.69
N LYS A 114 -4.33 -18.78 9.97
CA LYS A 114 -4.77 -19.14 8.61
C LYS A 114 -5.79 -20.27 8.64
N ASP A 115 -6.94 -20.04 8.01
CA ASP A 115 -7.83 -21.12 7.57
C ASP A 115 -7.44 -21.42 6.12
N PRO A 116 -6.91 -22.61 5.81
CA PRO A 116 -6.37 -22.88 4.47
C PRO A 116 -7.38 -22.63 3.34
N LEU A 117 -8.67 -22.92 3.57
CA LEU A 117 -9.70 -22.78 2.55
C LEU A 117 -10.04 -21.31 2.30
N ILE A 118 -10.38 -20.56 3.35
CA ILE A 118 -10.71 -19.13 3.23
C ILE A 118 -9.53 -18.33 2.68
N ASP A 119 -8.31 -18.60 3.15
CA ASP A 119 -7.11 -17.93 2.64
C ASP A 119 -6.88 -18.20 1.14
N SER A 120 -7.21 -19.40 0.68
CA SER A 120 -7.08 -19.77 -0.74
C SER A 120 -8.12 -19.04 -1.59
N LEU A 121 -9.37 -18.97 -1.12
CA LEU A 121 -10.44 -18.22 -1.76
C LEU A 121 -10.12 -16.72 -1.84
N MET A 122 -9.61 -16.12 -0.75
CA MET A 122 -9.21 -14.71 -0.73
C MET A 122 -8.05 -14.43 -1.70
N LYS A 123 -7.05 -15.32 -1.79
CA LYS A 123 -5.96 -15.19 -2.77
C LYS A 123 -6.43 -15.32 -4.21
N ALA A 124 -7.47 -16.11 -4.45
CA ALA A 124 -8.13 -16.22 -5.75
C ALA A 124 -9.04 -15.01 -6.07
N GLY A 125 -9.19 -14.05 -5.15
CA GLY A 125 -10.00 -12.86 -5.35
C GLY A 125 -11.50 -13.06 -5.13
N VAL A 126 -11.92 -14.23 -4.62
CA VAL A 126 -13.33 -14.52 -4.29
C VAL A 126 -13.81 -13.51 -3.25
N CYS A 127 -15.01 -12.98 -3.45
CA CYS A 127 -15.57 -12.02 -2.50
C CYS A 127 -15.96 -12.73 -1.20
N PRO A 128 -15.68 -12.18 -0.01
CA PRO A 128 -16.13 -12.78 1.25
C PRO A 128 -17.64 -13.04 1.31
N SER A 129 -18.45 -12.28 0.56
CA SER A 129 -19.90 -12.52 0.44
C SER A 129 -20.28 -13.80 -0.30
N GLU A 130 -19.35 -14.42 -1.01
CA GLU A 130 -19.52 -15.67 -1.77
C GLU A 130 -18.90 -16.87 -1.03
N MET A 131 -18.26 -16.63 0.12
CA MET A 131 -17.63 -17.67 0.92
C MET A 131 -18.64 -18.30 1.89
N PRO A 132 -18.41 -19.55 2.35
CA PRO A 132 -19.25 -20.15 3.38
C PRO A 132 -19.26 -19.30 4.65
N GLN A 133 -20.43 -18.77 5.03
CA GLN A 133 -20.59 -17.80 6.11
C GLN A 133 -20.03 -18.31 7.44
N ASP A 134 -20.24 -19.58 7.79
CA ASP A 134 -19.76 -20.16 9.04
C ASP A 134 -18.22 -20.20 9.10
N LEU A 135 -17.57 -20.47 7.97
CA LEU A 135 -16.10 -20.49 7.88
C LEU A 135 -15.54 -19.08 8.05
N LEU A 136 -16.15 -18.10 7.36
CA LEU A 136 -15.78 -16.70 7.45
C LEU A 136 -15.99 -16.15 8.87
N MET A 137 -17.11 -16.51 9.51
CA MET A 137 -17.40 -16.14 10.89
C MET A 137 -16.40 -16.74 11.88
N ARG A 138 -16.01 -18.01 11.71
CA ARG A 138 -14.96 -18.63 12.53
C ARG A 138 -13.62 -17.92 12.38
N ARG A 139 -13.27 -17.50 11.16
CA ARG A 139 -12.07 -16.71 10.89
C ARG A 139 -12.12 -15.35 11.59
N CYS A 140 -13.19 -14.57 11.43
CA CYS A 140 -13.36 -13.27 12.06
C CYS A 140 -13.26 -13.35 13.60
N LYS A 141 -13.94 -14.33 14.24
CA LYS A 141 -13.81 -14.58 15.69
C LYS A 141 -12.37 -14.89 16.11
N ARG A 142 -11.66 -15.70 15.31
CA ARG A 142 -10.26 -16.06 15.59
C ARG A 142 -9.37 -14.83 15.47
N ASP A 143 -9.57 -13.99 14.47
CA ASP A 143 -8.77 -12.78 14.25
C ASP A 143 -8.91 -11.81 15.44
N VAL A 144 -10.14 -11.56 15.92
CA VAL A 144 -10.37 -10.76 17.14
C VAL A 144 -9.71 -11.38 18.37
N SER A 145 -9.84 -12.70 18.55
CA SER A 145 -9.23 -13.40 19.68
C SER A 145 -7.70 -13.26 19.67
N ILE A 146 -7.06 -13.53 18.54
CA ILE A 146 -5.61 -13.44 18.38
C ILE A 146 -5.13 -12.00 18.58
N MET A 147 -5.82 -11.04 17.97
CA MET A 147 -5.54 -9.62 18.13
C MET A 147 -5.57 -9.17 19.60
N ARG A 148 -6.56 -9.61 20.37
CA ARG A 148 -6.64 -9.33 21.82
C ARG A 148 -5.39 -9.83 22.56
N HIS A 149 -4.93 -11.04 22.26
CA HIS A 149 -3.73 -11.60 22.89
C HIS A 149 -2.46 -10.86 22.46
N ILE A 150 -2.31 -10.56 21.17
CA ILE A 150 -1.18 -9.79 20.63
C ILE A 150 -1.12 -8.41 21.29
N MET A 151 -2.24 -7.71 21.40
CA MET A 151 -2.28 -6.38 22.02
C MET A 151 -1.80 -6.41 23.48
N LYS A 152 -2.23 -7.41 24.26
CA LYS A 152 -1.76 -7.59 25.65
C LYS A 152 -0.23 -7.76 25.71
N GLN A 153 0.38 -8.47 24.76
CA GLN A 153 1.84 -8.64 24.69
C GLN A 153 2.55 -7.38 24.19
N GLN A 154 2.07 -6.78 23.11
CA GLN A 154 2.63 -5.55 22.53
C GLN A 154 2.64 -4.39 23.52
N ARG A 155 1.59 -4.23 24.35
CA ARG A 155 1.59 -3.21 25.40
C ARG A 155 2.74 -3.36 26.38
N LYS A 156 3.04 -4.60 26.81
CA LYS A 156 4.18 -4.88 27.70
C LYS A 156 5.50 -4.54 27.04
N LEU A 157 5.66 -4.88 25.75
CA LEU A 157 6.86 -4.57 24.98
C LEU A 157 7.04 -3.06 24.78
N LEU A 158 5.98 -2.35 24.41
CA LEU A 158 6.01 -0.90 24.23
C LEU A 158 6.36 -0.16 25.52
N ILE A 159 5.87 -0.63 26.67
CA ILE A 159 6.27 -0.10 27.99
C ILE A 159 7.75 -0.39 28.24
N LYS A 160 8.17 -1.64 28.07
CA LYS A 160 9.56 -2.07 28.28
C LYS A 160 10.56 -1.31 27.40
N GLN A 161 10.17 -0.95 26.17
CA GLN A 161 10.99 -0.19 25.23
C GLN A 161 10.77 1.32 25.31
N GLU A 162 9.94 1.80 26.25
CA GLU A 162 9.62 3.23 26.43
C GLU A 162 8.98 3.90 25.20
N GLN A 163 8.35 3.12 24.32
CA GLN A 163 7.76 3.57 23.05
C GLN A 163 6.25 3.86 23.12
N VAL A 164 5.66 3.88 24.33
CA VAL A 164 4.21 4.11 24.50
C VAL A 164 3.79 5.47 23.92
N HIS A 165 4.60 6.51 24.10
CA HIS A 165 4.31 7.86 23.61
C HIS A 165 4.21 7.89 22.06
N LEU A 166 5.18 7.28 21.37
CA LEU A 166 5.19 7.16 19.91
C LEU A 166 3.99 6.36 19.43
N TYR A 167 3.64 5.27 20.14
CA TYR A 167 2.48 4.46 19.81
C TYR A 167 1.16 5.23 19.94
N ARG A 168 0.98 5.99 21.02
CA ARG A 168 -0.21 6.82 21.20
C ARG A 168 -0.34 7.86 20.11
N ASN A 169 0.72 8.62 19.86
CA ASN A 169 0.72 9.64 18.82
C ASN A 169 0.33 9.08 17.44
N ARG A 170 0.82 7.89 17.08
CA ARG A 170 0.45 7.26 15.80
C ARG A 170 -1.01 6.80 15.76
N CYS A 171 -1.56 6.28 16.85
CA CYS A 171 -2.98 5.90 16.90
C CYS A 171 -3.88 7.15 16.83
N ASP A 172 -3.53 8.22 17.53
CA ASP A 172 -4.31 9.46 17.51
C ASP A 172 -4.27 10.12 16.11
N PHE A 173 -3.11 10.09 15.45
CA PHE A 173 -2.97 10.57 14.08
C PHE A 173 -3.76 9.73 13.06
N GLU A 174 -3.99 8.45 13.33
CA GLU A 174 -4.77 7.57 12.48
C GLU A 174 -6.24 8.02 12.38
N VAL A 175 -6.80 8.58 13.47
CA VAL A 175 -8.15 9.17 13.48
C VAL A 175 -8.21 10.35 12.51
N ILE A 176 -7.23 11.25 12.57
CA ILE A 176 -7.11 12.40 11.66
C ILE A 176 -6.99 11.94 10.20
N LEU A 177 -6.14 10.95 9.93
CA LEU A 177 -6.00 10.37 8.59
C LEU A 177 -7.30 9.75 8.09
N THR A 178 -8.09 9.15 8.98
CA THR A 178 -9.42 8.61 8.63
C THR A 178 -10.33 9.74 8.15
N HIS A 179 -10.37 10.88 8.84
CA HIS A 179 -11.15 12.05 8.42
C HIS A 179 -10.67 12.60 7.07
N ILE A 180 -9.36 12.79 6.89
CA ILE A 180 -8.78 13.29 5.63
C ILE A 180 -9.12 12.37 4.46
N GLU A 181 -8.98 11.05 4.64
CA GLU A 181 -9.28 10.08 3.58
C GLU A 181 -10.77 9.99 3.27
N ALA A 182 -11.64 10.17 4.26
CA ALA A 182 -13.08 10.15 4.08
C ALA A 182 -13.61 11.39 3.35
N GLU A 183 -12.99 12.56 3.56
CA GLU A 183 -13.30 13.78 2.83
C GLU A 183 -12.86 13.68 1.36
N GLY A 184 -11.72 13.02 1.12
CA GLY A 184 -11.14 12.87 -0.21
C GLY A 184 -10.54 14.17 -0.73
N MET A 185 -10.41 14.26 -2.06
CA MET A 185 -9.85 15.43 -2.73
C MET A 185 -10.62 15.66 -4.03
N LEU A 186 -11.20 16.86 -4.17
CA LEU A 186 -11.90 17.26 -5.38
C LEU A 186 -10.89 17.42 -6.52
N LEU A 187 -11.08 16.66 -7.60
CA LEU A 187 -10.36 16.84 -8.86
C LEU A 187 -11.33 17.36 -9.92
N ASP A 188 -10.95 18.45 -10.57
CA ASP A 188 -11.64 18.95 -11.75
C ASP A 188 -11.35 18.02 -12.94
N LYS A 189 -12.37 17.26 -13.34
CA LYS A 189 -12.28 16.29 -14.43
C LYS A 189 -11.90 16.95 -15.76
N ASP A 190 -12.42 18.14 -16.04
CA ASP A 190 -12.24 18.79 -17.34
C ASP A 190 -10.84 19.37 -17.46
N VAL A 191 -10.31 19.93 -16.36
CA VAL A 191 -8.91 20.35 -16.27
C VAL A 191 -7.97 19.16 -16.43
N VAL A 192 -8.23 18.04 -15.74
CA VAL A 192 -7.43 16.82 -15.88
C VAL A 192 -7.46 16.29 -17.32
N GLN A 193 -8.65 16.23 -17.94
CA GLN A 193 -8.81 15.76 -19.31
C GLN A 193 -8.06 16.67 -20.31
N LYS A 194 -8.16 17.99 -20.15
CA LYS A 194 -7.43 18.96 -20.97
C LYS A 194 -5.91 18.77 -20.87
N HIS A 195 -5.39 18.61 -19.65
CA HIS A 195 -3.96 18.35 -19.45
C HIS A 195 -3.53 17.01 -20.04
N TYR A 196 -4.35 15.97 -19.87
CA TYR A 196 -4.10 14.65 -20.44
C TYR A 196 -3.99 14.72 -21.97
N GLU A 197 -4.96 15.33 -22.64
CA GLU A 197 -4.96 15.46 -24.09
C GLU A 197 -3.79 16.30 -24.62
N ALA A 198 -3.44 17.38 -23.93
CA ALA A 198 -2.26 18.18 -24.28
C ALA A 198 -0.98 17.35 -24.18
N LYS A 199 -0.86 16.52 -23.12
CA LYS A 199 0.29 15.63 -22.93
C LYS A 199 0.34 14.49 -23.94
N VAL A 200 -0.80 13.94 -24.33
CA VAL A 200 -0.89 12.93 -25.41
C VAL A 200 -0.39 13.52 -26.73
N ARG A 201 -0.80 14.74 -27.07
CA ARG A 201 -0.31 15.43 -28.29
C ARG A 201 1.20 15.71 -28.23
N GLU A 202 1.69 16.22 -27.10
CA GLU A 202 3.13 16.48 -26.89
C GLU A 202 3.94 15.18 -27.02
N LEU A 203 3.48 14.09 -26.39
CA LEU A 203 4.13 12.79 -26.46
C LEU A 203 4.15 12.22 -27.87
N ALA A 204 3.07 12.41 -28.65
CA ALA A 204 3.02 11.96 -30.04
C ALA A 204 4.08 12.67 -30.91
N VAL A 205 4.26 13.98 -30.74
CA VAL A 205 5.30 14.75 -31.45
C VAL A 205 6.69 14.27 -31.07
N ILE A 206 6.98 14.16 -29.76
CA ILE A 206 8.29 13.70 -29.27
C ILE A 206 8.59 12.27 -29.73
N THR A 207 7.58 11.39 -29.72
CA THR A 207 7.74 10.01 -30.16
C THR A 207 8.10 9.96 -31.63
N LYS A 208 7.42 10.75 -32.48
CA LYS A 208 7.75 10.84 -33.90
C LYS A 208 9.19 11.34 -34.12
N GLU A 209 9.59 12.41 -33.44
CA GLU A 209 10.96 12.95 -33.53
C GLU A 209 12.02 11.93 -33.07
N LEU A 210 11.72 11.18 -32.00
CA LEU A 210 12.59 10.11 -31.53
C LEU A 210 12.65 8.94 -32.52
N ASP A 211 11.54 8.55 -33.13
CA ASP A 211 11.50 7.48 -34.13
C ASP A 211 12.34 7.84 -35.35
N GLU A 212 12.20 9.07 -35.85
CA GLU A 212 13.01 9.61 -36.96
C GLU A 212 14.51 9.64 -36.59
N LEU A 213 14.85 10.08 -35.38
CA LEU A 213 16.22 10.17 -34.91
C LEU A 213 16.87 8.80 -34.71
N THR A 214 16.10 7.86 -34.15
CA THR A 214 16.61 6.56 -33.67
C THR A 214 16.48 5.43 -34.68
N GLY A 215 15.60 5.58 -35.67
CA GLY A 215 15.17 4.52 -36.56
C GLY A 215 14.14 3.59 -35.90
N GLY A 216 13.25 4.15 -35.06
CA GLY A 216 12.12 3.42 -34.46
C GLY A 216 12.51 2.47 -33.32
N ILE A 217 13.48 2.82 -32.48
CA ILE A 217 13.80 1.98 -31.31
C ILE A 217 12.70 2.11 -30.25
N ASN A 218 12.41 1.03 -29.54
CA ASN A 218 11.52 1.06 -28.40
C ASN A 218 12.19 1.79 -27.22
N MET A 219 11.76 3.03 -26.96
CA MET A 219 12.27 3.87 -25.87
C MET A 219 11.97 3.32 -24.47
N ASN A 220 11.08 2.33 -24.33
CA ASN A 220 10.84 1.61 -23.08
C ASN A 220 11.77 0.41 -22.90
N SER A 221 12.50 -0.01 -23.94
CA SER A 221 13.49 -1.10 -23.86
C SER A 221 14.87 -0.57 -23.44
N PRO A 222 15.35 -0.90 -22.23
CA PRO A 222 16.67 -0.43 -21.81
C PRO A 222 17.81 -1.00 -22.67
N ASP A 223 17.63 -2.20 -23.23
CA ASP A 223 18.65 -2.87 -24.05
C ASP A 223 18.79 -2.18 -25.42
N GLN A 224 17.67 -1.79 -26.04
CA GLN A 224 17.70 -1.04 -27.31
C GLN A 224 18.24 0.38 -27.10
N LYS A 225 17.83 1.06 -26.02
CA LYS A 225 18.41 2.36 -25.64
C LYS A 225 19.91 2.28 -25.42
N ALA A 226 20.41 1.24 -24.74
CA ALA A 226 21.84 1.06 -24.51
C ALA A 226 22.59 0.85 -25.83
N HIS A 227 22.07 0.03 -26.75
CA HIS A 227 22.66 -0.14 -28.08
C HIS A 227 22.71 1.18 -28.85
N TYR A 228 21.65 1.99 -28.79
CA TYR A 228 21.62 3.26 -29.50
C TYR A 228 22.60 4.27 -28.90
N LEU A 229 22.57 4.48 -27.57
CA LEU A 229 23.44 5.43 -26.86
C LEU A 229 24.93 5.11 -27.01
N TYR A 230 25.32 3.88 -26.71
CA TYR A 230 26.73 3.50 -26.60
C TYR A 230 27.26 2.88 -27.90
N GLY A 231 26.40 2.17 -28.64
CA GLY A 231 26.73 1.53 -29.90
C GLY A 231 26.68 2.49 -31.09
N LYS A 232 25.57 3.20 -31.30
CA LYS A 232 25.40 4.12 -32.45
C LYS A 232 25.90 5.54 -32.15
N LEU A 233 25.45 6.15 -31.07
CA LEU A 233 25.84 7.52 -30.69
C LEU A 233 27.22 7.61 -30.05
N LYS A 234 27.83 6.49 -29.67
CA LYS A 234 29.20 6.42 -29.11
C LYS A 234 29.43 7.30 -27.87
N PHE A 235 28.41 7.45 -27.03
CA PHE A 235 28.59 8.10 -25.73
C PHE A 235 29.57 7.32 -24.84
N PRO A 236 30.27 8.00 -23.90
CA PRO A 236 31.07 7.31 -22.88
C PRO A 236 30.16 6.67 -21.82
N GLU A 237 30.58 5.54 -21.24
CA GLU A 237 29.90 4.93 -20.09
C GLU A 237 30.33 5.59 -18.77
N ILE A 238 29.39 5.72 -17.84
CA ILE A 238 29.65 6.30 -16.52
C ILE A 238 30.56 5.40 -15.68
N ARG A 239 31.53 6.01 -14.99
CA ARG A 239 32.50 5.32 -14.13
C ARG A 239 32.28 5.65 -12.66
N SER A 240 32.70 4.76 -11.76
CA SER A 240 32.79 5.02 -10.32
C SER A 240 33.97 5.95 -10.02
N ALA A 241 34.03 6.47 -8.78
CA ALA A 241 35.19 7.21 -8.29
C ALA A 241 36.50 6.41 -8.41
N THR A 242 36.41 5.08 -8.34
CA THR A 242 37.53 4.13 -8.52
C THR A 242 37.82 3.77 -9.99
N GLY A 243 37.19 4.45 -10.97
CA GLY A 243 37.42 4.25 -12.40
C GLY A 243 36.68 3.06 -13.05
N LYS A 244 35.97 2.24 -12.25
CA LYS A 244 35.24 1.06 -12.73
C LYS A 244 33.95 1.46 -13.46
N ILE A 245 33.67 0.84 -14.60
CA ILE A 245 32.44 1.12 -15.36
C ILE A 245 31.22 0.67 -14.56
N ARG A 246 30.22 1.54 -14.41
CA ARG A 246 28.98 1.20 -13.69
C ARG A 246 27.95 0.66 -14.66
N ARG A 247 27.52 -0.57 -14.42
CA ARG A 247 26.51 -1.27 -15.23
C ARG A 247 25.41 -1.86 -14.36
N ASN A 248 24.26 -2.13 -14.97
CA ASN A 248 23.16 -2.88 -14.37
C ASN A 248 23.45 -4.39 -14.38
N LYS A 249 22.54 -5.18 -13.80
CA LYS A 249 22.61 -6.65 -13.87
C LYS A 249 22.78 -7.13 -15.32
N PRO A 250 23.51 -8.23 -15.55
CA PRO A 250 23.63 -8.85 -16.88
C PRO A 250 22.27 -9.14 -17.53
N SER A 251 22.23 -9.04 -18.86
CA SER A 251 21.12 -9.51 -19.69
C SER A 251 21.65 -10.42 -20.79
N LYS A 252 20.76 -11.11 -21.52
CA LYS A 252 21.12 -11.93 -22.68
C LYS A 252 21.91 -11.12 -23.73
N GLN A 253 21.56 -9.84 -23.91
CA GLN A 253 22.24 -8.95 -24.85
C GLN A 253 23.50 -8.30 -24.25
N PHE A 254 23.59 -8.20 -22.92
CA PHE A 254 24.74 -7.64 -22.22
C PHE A 254 25.25 -8.58 -21.12
N PRO A 255 26.00 -9.66 -21.46
CA PRO A 255 26.45 -10.66 -20.48
C PRO A 255 27.36 -10.09 -19.38
N LYS A 256 28.10 -9.01 -19.69
CA LYS A 256 28.99 -8.31 -18.75
C LYS A 256 28.30 -7.17 -17.99
N GLY A 257 26.98 -7.19 -17.92
CA GLY A 257 26.17 -6.10 -17.37
C GLY A 257 25.75 -5.10 -18.44
N ARG A 258 24.52 -4.61 -18.33
CA ARG A 258 23.95 -3.63 -19.27
C ARG A 258 24.39 -2.21 -18.91
N PRO A 259 24.86 -1.39 -19.87
CA PRO A 259 25.13 0.03 -19.65
C PRO A 259 23.91 0.74 -19.05
N LYS A 260 24.15 1.80 -18.27
CA LYS A 260 23.07 2.54 -17.62
C LYS A 260 22.33 3.45 -18.61
N THR A 261 21.01 3.53 -18.49
CA THR A 261 20.17 4.38 -19.35
C THR A 261 19.09 5.09 -18.53
N ASP A 262 19.27 5.20 -17.22
CA ASP A 262 18.36 5.88 -16.31
C ASP A 262 18.44 7.41 -16.45
N ALA A 263 17.45 8.12 -15.89
CA ALA A 263 17.33 9.58 -16.02
C ALA A 263 18.58 10.34 -15.52
N ASN A 264 19.21 9.86 -14.44
CA ASN A 264 20.45 10.45 -13.92
C ASN A 264 21.61 10.26 -14.89
N THR A 265 21.70 9.07 -15.50
CA THR A 265 22.70 8.78 -16.53
C THR A 265 22.47 9.62 -17.78
N LEU A 266 21.22 9.77 -18.26
CA LEU A 266 20.91 10.67 -19.38
C LEU A 266 21.27 12.13 -19.07
N THR A 267 21.10 12.57 -17.83
CA THR A 267 21.48 13.91 -17.40
C THR A 267 22.99 14.12 -17.45
N TRP A 268 23.77 13.15 -16.96
CA TRP A 268 25.21 13.16 -17.11
C TRP A 268 25.65 13.09 -18.58
N LEU A 269 25.01 12.25 -19.41
CA LEU A 269 25.34 12.13 -20.83
C LEU A 269 25.15 13.44 -21.60
N MET A 270 24.20 14.29 -21.18
CA MET A 270 24.06 15.63 -21.77
C MET A 270 25.34 16.46 -21.63
N THR A 271 26.05 16.36 -20.50
CA THR A 271 27.32 17.08 -20.29
C THR A 271 28.48 16.47 -21.06
N GLN A 272 28.29 15.25 -21.58
CA GLN A 272 29.28 14.53 -22.39
C GLN A 272 28.98 14.62 -23.89
N ALA A 273 27.90 15.29 -24.30
CA ALA A 273 27.48 15.37 -25.69
C ALA A 273 28.44 16.25 -26.50
N LYS A 274 29.04 15.67 -27.54
CA LYS A 274 29.98 16.30 -28.47
C LYS A 274 29.37 16.62 -29.83
N THR A 275 28.25 15.99 -30.18
CA THR A 275 27.57 16.20 -31.46
C THR A 275 26.16 16.72 -31.26
N GLU A 276 25.62 17.43 -32.24
CA GLU A 276 24.23 17.90 -32.20
C GLU A 276 23.24 16.74 -32.12
N LYS A 277 23.53 15.62 -32.80
CA LYS A 277 22.72 14.40 -32.72
C LYS A 277 22.67 13.82 -31.31
N GLN A 278 23.80 13.86 -30.58
CA GLN A 278 23.88 13.43 -29.18
C GLN A 278 23.06 14.34 -28.26
N LYS A 279 23.20 15.66 -28.39
CA LYS A 279 22.42 16.64 -27.61
C LYS A 279 20.92 16.45 -27.83
N CYS A 280 20.50 16.44 -29.10
CA CYS A 280 19.10 16.27 -29.51
C CYS A 280 18.49 14.98 -28.94
N PHE A 281 19.19 13.84 -29.06
CA PHE A 281 18.69 12.57 -28.49
C PHE A 281 18.45 12.67 -26.99
N VAL A 282 19.40 13.23 -26.24
CA VAL A 282 19.30 13.30 -24.78
C VAL A 282 18.19 14.25 -24.34
N GLU A 283 18.03 15.40 -25.03
CA GLU A 283 16.94 16.34 -24.77
C GLU A 283 15.57 15.72 -25.03
N LEU A 284 15.37 15.09 -26.19
CA LEU A 284 14.11 14.42 -26.53
C LEU A 284 13.81 13.25 -25.59
N SER A 285 14.82 12.44 -25.25
CA SER A 285 14.67 11.33 -24.31
C SER A 285 14.26 11.80 -22.90
N LYS A 286 14.78 12.96 -22.46
CA LYS A 286 14.37 13.59 -21.21
C LYS A 286 12.93 14.08 -21.25
N LYS A 287 12.49 14.68 -22.37
CA LYS A 287 11.09 15.11 -22.55
C LYS A 287 10.14 13.91 -22.58
N TYR A 288 10.51 12.84 -23.27
CA TYR A 288 9.73 11.59 -23.36
C TYR A 288 9.52 10.89 -22.01
N SER A 289 10.44 11.08 -21.06
CA SER A 289 10.38 10.41 -19.75
C SER A 289 9.64 11.22 -18.68
N LYS A 290 9.11 12.40 -19.00
CA LYS A 290 8.33 13.26 -18.11
C LYS A 290 6.83 13.05 -18.33
#